data_AF-A0A9N9SH13-F1
#
_entry.id   AF-A0A9N9SH13-F1
#
_cell.length_a   1.000
_cell.length_b   1.000
_cell.length_c   1.000
_cell.angle_alpha   90.00
_cell.angle_beta   90.00
_cell.angle_gamma   90.00
#
_symmetry.space_group_name_H-M   'P 1'
#
loop_
_entity.id
_entity.type
_entity.pdbx_description
1 polymer ?
#
loop_
_entity_poly.entity_id
_entity_poly.type
_entity_poly.pdbx_seq_one_letter_code
_entity_poly.pdbx_strand_id
1 'polypeptide(L)'
;MTSFLEINYSLCFICQQDTEEKLVENPTGYGKLFECMKSRNEFRDPAHIHLKHIMTTITAQNLEDNSATWHGTCYSKITHKKEMTRIQKLLSTESSSSRETNIILRSKISNRDKNACFFCEKYATKKSILSTVMTDDAGKRMRDAVLLENNEGLKIKLSEFISENDAHAYDIKYYSSCWITNVVNILREQENKSCHEFHNKLVASEVELLSRLRITLFSGSITNMEEVENLYNEICTSNDLPEQIRKTRKYLKTACNTRMCKCLMNKLKCTEMCECESASDTCTNNLMFSDEDIDDDSSSENE
;
A
#
# COMPACT_ATOMS: atom_id res chain seq x y z
N MET A 1 27.57 17.41 13.01
CA MET A 1 28.80 17.17 13.78
C MET A 1 28.97 15.67 13.92
N THR A 2 29.78 15.05 13.06
CA THR A 2 30.15 13.64 13.15
C THR A 2 31.08 13.47 14.36
N SER A 3 30.60 12.85 15.43
CA SER A 3 31.46 12.50 16.56
C SER A 3 32.46 11.45 16.09
N PHE A 4 33.73 11.85 15.94
CA PHE A 4 34.82 10.89 15.82
C PHE A 4 34.91 10.16 17.17
N LEU A 5 34.62 8.86 17.17
CA LEU A 5 34.91 7.99 18.30
C LEU A 5 36.43 7.88 18.42
N GLU A 6 37.00 8.61 19.36
CA GLU A 6 38.40 8.48 19.74
C GLU A 6 38.64 7.06 20.28
N ILE A 7 39.55 6.32 19.65
CA ILE A 7 39.82 4.92 19.98
C ILE A 7 40.64 4.88 21.27
N ASN A 8 40.14 4.20 22.29
CA ASN A 8 40.89 4.01 23.52
C ASN A 8 41.62 2.65 23.50
N TYR A 9 42.95 2.69 23.38
CA TYR A 9 43.82 1.50 23.37
C TYR A 9 43.99 0.83 24.74
N SER A 10 43.55 1.48 25.83
CA SER A 10 43.52 0.86 27.16
C SER A 10 42.36 -0.12 27.33
N LEU A 11 41.40 -0.14 26.39
CA LEU A 11 40.26 -1.05 26.37
C LEU A 11 40.43 -2.11 25.28
N CYS A 12 39.52 -3.08 25.25
CA CYS A 12 39.47 -4.02 24.14
C CYS A 12 39.25 -3.27 22.83
N PHE A 13 40.24 -3.35 21.94
CA PHE A 13 40.25 -2.65 20.66
C PHE A 13 39.02 -2.98 19.81
N ILE A 14 38.54 -4.23 19.89
CA ILE A 14 37.44 -4.76 19.08
C ILE A 14 36.07 -4.25 19.54
N CYS A 15 35.80 -4.21 20.84
CA CYS A 15 34.47 -3.83 21.36
C CYS A 15 34.43 -2.47 22.06
N GLN A 16 35.59 -1.84 22.28
CA GLN A 16 35.74 -0.56 23.00
C GLN A 16 35.03 -0.55 24.36
N GLN A 17 35.02 -1.69 25.05
CA GLN A 17 34.39 -1.88 26.35
C GLN A 17 35.36 -2.50 27.34
N ASP A 18 35.27 -2.07 28.58
CA ASP A 18 35.83 -2.77 29.72
C ASP A 18 34.83 -3.85 30.15
N THR A 19 35.26 -5.11 30.15
CA THR A 19 34.39 -6.23 30.52
C THR A 19 35.04 -7.06 31.61
N GLU A 20 34.27 -7.95 32.23
CA GLU A 20 34.82 -8.89 33.23
C GLU A 20 35.86 -9.85 32.64
N GLU A 21 35.90 -10.02 31.31
CA GLU A 21 36.92 -10.81 30.64
C GLU A 21 38.25 -10.04 30.59
N LYS A 22 39.33 -10.69 31.03
CA LYS A 22 40.67 -10.11 30.97
C LYS A 22 41.12 -9.93 29.52
N LEU A 23 41.75 -8.78 29.26
CA LEU A 23 42.43 -8.50 28.00
C LEU A 23 43.62 -9.45 27.81
N VAL A 24 43.85 -9.86 26.57
CA VAL A 24 45.01 -10.68 26.22
C VAL A 24 46.28 -9.84 26.42
N GLU A 25 47.15 -10.29 27.32
CA GLU A 25 48.46 -9.70 27.56
C GLU A 25 49.41 -10.06 26.41
N ASN A 26 50.09 -9.06 25.83
CA ASN A 26 50.99 -9.20 24.68
C ASN A 26 50.39 -9.98 23.49
N PRO A 27 49.29 -9.46 22.91
CA PRO A 27 48.63 -10.15 21.83
C PRO A 27 49.53 -10.25 20.59
N THR A 28 49.48 -11.41 19.93
CA THR A 28 50.16 -11.64 18.65
C THR A 28 49.12 -11.81 17.54
N GLY A 29 49.50 -11.50 16.29
CA GLY A 29 48.60 -11.66 15.14
C GLY A 29 47.79 -10.42 14.76
N TYR A 30 48.31 -9.22 15.01
CA TYR A 30 47.72 -7.94 14.58
C TYR A 30 47.36 -7.93 13.08
N GLY A 31 48.25 -8.45 12.22
CA GLY A 31 47.99 -8.55 10.78
C GLY A 31 46.78 -9.43 10.45
N LYS A 32 46.68 -10.62 11.08
CA LYS A 32 45.54 -11.53 10.87
C LYS A 32 44.23 -10.92 11.37
N LEU A 33 44.26 -10.26 12.52
CA LEU A 33 43.10 -9.55 13.05
C LEU A 33 42.65 -8.47 12.06
N PHE A 34 43.58 -7.64 11.58
CA PHE A 34 43.31 -6.57 10.64
C PHE A 34 42.73 -7.09 9.31
N GLU A 35 43.28 -8.17 8.76
CA GLU A 35 42.74 -8.82 7.56
C GLU A 35 41.31 -9.34 7.78
N CYS A 36 41.05 -10.03 8.89
CA CYS A 36 39.71 -10.51 9.21
C CYS A 36 38.70 -9.36 9.39
N MET A 37 39.12 -8.26 10.01
CA MET A 37 38.32 -7.04 10.13
C MET A 37 38.04 -6.43 8.76
N LYS A 38 39.04 -6.36 7.88
CA LYS A 38 38.90 -5.87 6.51
C LYS A 38 37.88 -6.67 5.72
N SER A 39 38.00 -7.99 5.72
CA SER A 39 37.05 -8.85 5.04
C SER A 39 35.63 -8.70 5.62
N ARG A 40 35.48 -8.62 6.94
CA ARG A 40 34.15 -8.41 7.57
C ARG A 40 33.54 -7.05 7.22
N ASN A 41 34.36 -6.00 7.11
CA ASN A 41 33.91 -4.69 6.67
C ASN A 41 33.48 -4.68 5.19
N GLU A 42 34.24 -5.36 4.33
CA GLU A 42 33.86 -5.58 2.91
C GLU A 42 32.53 -6.33 2.81
N PHE A 43 32.28 -7.28 3.71
CA PHE A 43 30.99 -8.00 3.82
C PHE A 43 29.86 -7.17 4.46
N ARG A 44 30.11 -5.92 4.90
CA ARG A 44 29.11 -5.10 5.61
C ARG A 44 28.43 -5.84 6.78
N ASP A 45 29.20 -6.63 7.51
CA ASP A 45 28.69 -7.45 8.63
C ASP A 45 27.94 -6.58 9.67
N PRO A 46 26.61 -6.75 9.86
CA PRO A 46 25.81 -5.92 10.76
C PRO A 46 26.25 -6.05 12.22
N ALA A 47 26.77 -7.20 12.64
CA ALA A 47 27.21 -7.45 14.02
C ALA A 47 28.47 -6.67 14.38
N HIS A 48 29.16 -6.12 13.39
CA HIS A 48 30.45 -5.47 13.53
C HIS A 48 30.50 -4.14 12.76
N ILE A 49 29.36 -3.46 12.62
CA ILE A 49 29.23 -2.22 11.85
C ILE A 49 30.12 -1.08 12.38
N HIS A 50 30.45 -1.10 13.67
CA HIS A 50 31.38 -0.17 14.30
C HIS A 50 32.82 -0.34 13.80
N LEU A 51 33.21 -1.55 13.36
CA LEU A 51 34.53 -1.79 12.78
C LEU A 51 34.75 -0.99 11.50
N LYS A 52 33.68 -0.65 10.75
CA LYS A 52 33.76 0.19 9.56
C LYS A 52 34.38 1.56 9.85
N HIS A 53 33.99 2.17 10.96
CA HIS A 53 34.48 3.49 11.38
C HIS A 53 35.91 3.42 11.95
N ILE A 54 36.23 2.31 12.61
CA ILE A 54 37.57 2.04 13.12
C ILE A 54 38.55 1.85 11.94
N MET A 55 38.16 1.06 10.94
CA MET A 55 38.98 0.70 9.78
C MET A 55 39.34 1.85 8.84
N THR A 56 38.58 2.95 8.82
CA THR A 56 38.95 4.13 8.02
C THR A 56 40.12 4.90 8.62
N THR A 57 40.48 4.63 9.88
CA THR A 57 41.34 5.48 10.70
C THR A 57 42.60 4.75 11.18
N ILE A 58 42.68 3.42 11.04
CA ILE A 58 43.76 2.60 11.57
C ILE A 58 44.37 1.65 10.54
N THR A 59 45.66 1.39 10.67
CA THR A 59 46.39 0.35 9.94
C THR A 59 46.83 -0.78 10.87
N ALA A 60 47.27 -1.92 10.32
CA ALA A 60 47.84 -3.01 11.11
C ALA A 60 49.06 -2.55 11.94
N GLN A 61 49.89 -1.66 11.38
CA GLN A 61 51.04 -1.09 12.08
C GLN A 61 50.62 -0.24 13.28
N ASN A 62 49.52 0.52 13.17
CA ASN A 62 49.01 1.30 14.30
C ASN A 62 48.53 0.42 15.46
N LEU A 63 48.10 -0.83 15.21
CA LEU A 63 47.71 -1.75 16.29
C LEU A 63 48.91 -2.26 17.06
N GLU A 64 50.01 -2.53 16.35
CA GLU A 64 51.26 -3.00 16.92
C GLU A 64 51.97 -1.87 17.68
N ASP A 65 52.08 -0.69 17.06
CA ASP A 65 52.73 0.48 17.65
C ASP A 65 52.03 0.97 18.94
N ASN A 66 50.71 0.82 19.03
CA ASN A 66 49.92 1.19 20.21
C ASN A 66 49.67 0.01 21.16
N SER A 67 50.29 -1.14 20.93
CA SER A 67 50.13 -2.35 21.77
C SER A 67 48.67 -2.69 22.04
N ALA A 68 47.83 -2.63 21.00
CA ALA A 68 46.39 -2.79 21.13
C ALA A 68 46.03 -4.14 21.75
N THR A 69 45.14 -4.14 22.73
CA THR A 69 44.70 -5.36 23.41
C THR A 69 43.26 -5.70 23.06
N TRP A 70 42.86 -6.96 23.29
CA TRP A 70 41.49 -7.42 23.05
C TRP A 70 41.12 -8.58 23.96
N HIS A 71 39.82 -8.79 24.12
CA HIS A 71 39.29 -10.02 24.73
C HIS A 71 39.53 -11.21 23.79
N GLY A 72 39.80 -12.38 24.37
CA GLY A 72 39.97 -13.62 23.61
C GLY A 72 38.70 -14.00 22.86
N THR A 73 37.54 -13.79 23.48
CA THR A 73 36.24 -14.02 22.83
C THR A 73 35.99 -13.08 21.66
N CYS A 74 36.37 -11.80 21.77
CA CYS A 74 36.25 -10.82 20.69
C CYS A 74 37.13 -11.20 19.50
N TYR A 75 38.38 -11.59 19.75
CA TYR A 75 39.28 -12.04 18.68
C TYR A 75 38.79 -13.31 18.00
N SER A 76 38.31 -14.28 18.79
CA SER A 76 37.75 -15.52 18.26
C SER A 76 36.54 -15.25 17.35
N LYS A 77 35.61 -14.39 17.79
CA LYS A 77 34.45 -13.97 16.98
C LYS A 77 34.89 -13.37 15.66
N ILE A 78 35.82 -12.42 15.66
CA ILE A 78 36.27 -11.78 14.41
C ILE A 78 36.98 -12.77 13.48
N THR A 79 37.85 -13.63 14.00
CA THR A 79 38.69 -14.53 13.21
C THR A 79 38.05 -15.88 12.88
N HIS A 80 36.79 -16.11 13.29
CA HIS A 80 36.11 -17.38 13.10
C HIS A 80 35.79 -17.68 11.62
N LYS A 81 36.66 -18.47 10.98
CA LYS A 81 36.64 -18.76 9.54
C LYS A 81 35.30 -19.31 9.01
N LYS A 82 34.65 -20.22 9.73
CA LYS A 82 33.37 -20.82 9.30
C LYS A 82 32.26 -19.77 9.23
N GLU A 83 32.25 -18.83 10.16
CA GLU A 83 31.26 -17.75 10.19
C GLU A 83 31.51 -16.74 9.09
N MET A 84 32.78 -16.35 8.86
CA MET A 84 33.15 -15.49 7.74
C MET A 84 32.72 -16.08 6.39
N THR A 85 33.00 -17.37 6.14
CA THR A 85 32.57 -18.04 4.90
C THR A 85 31.05 -18.12 4.78
N ARG A 86 30.32 -18.26 5.91
CA ARG A 86 28.85 -18.26 5.91
C ARG A 86 28.30 -16.90 5.51
N ILE A 87 28.82 -15.82 6.10
CA ILE A 87 28.41 -14.44 5.80
C ILE A 87 28.73 -14.10 4.34
N GLN A 88 29.93 -14.43 3.88
CA GLN A 88 30.33 -14.24 2.47
C GLN A 88 29.38 -14.96 1.50
N LYS A 89 28.96 -16.20 1.80
CA LYS A 89 28.01 -16.96 0.98
C LYS A 89 26.61 -16.35 0.99
N LEU A 90 26.10 -15.92 2.14
CA LEU A 90 24.79 -15.27 2.26
C LEU A 90 24.73 -14.03 1.34
N LEU A 91 25.73 -13.17 1.43
CA LEU A 91 25.78 -11.91 0.68
C LEU A 91 26.09 -12.09 -0.82
N SER A 92 26.90 -13.09 -1.18
CA SER A 92 27.15 -13.42 -2.60
C SER A 92 25.90 -14.00 -3.28
N THR A 93 24.92 -14.50 -2.50
CA THR A 93 23.65 -15.02 -3.01
C THR A 93 22.61 -13.90 -3.16
N GLU A 94 22.73 -12.81 -2.38
CA GLU A 94 21.82 -11.66 -2.41
C GLU A 94 21.99 -10.76 -3.64
N SER A 95 23.12 -10.81 -4.35
CA SER A 95 23.33 -10.03 -5.59
C SER A 95 22.48 -10.48 -6.79
N SER A 96 21.70 -11.56 -6.67
CA SER A 96 20.87 -12.10 -7.76
C SER A 96 19.38 -12.23 -7.41
N SER A 97 18.91 -11.73 -6.27
CA SER A 97 17.47 -11.84 -5.93
C SER A 97 17.00 -10.64 -5.12
N SER A 98 16.44 -9.67 -5.83
CA SER A 98 15.56 -8.66 -5.27
C SER A 98 14.33 -9.33 -4.64
N ARG A 99 14.22 -9.26 -3.31
CA ARG A 99 13.03 -8.99 -2.49
C ARG A 99 13.35 -9.37 -1.05
N GLU A 100 13.54 -8.36 -0.20
CA GLU A 100 13.42 -8.52 1.25
C GLU A 100 11.99 -8.97 1.57
N THR A 101 11.76 -10.28 1.62
CA THR A 101 10.79 -10.82 2.55
C THR A 101 11.56 -11.11 3.82
N ASN A 102 11.11 -10.55 4.95
CA ASN A 102 11.50 -11.03 6.26
C ASN A 102 11.05 -12.50 6.36
N ILE A 103 11.84 -13.43 5.82
CA ILE A 103 11.57 -14.86 5.95
C ILE A 103 11.86 -15.19 7.41
N ILE A 104 10.80 -15.21 8.22
CA ILE A 104 10.82 -15.83 9.53
C ILE A 104 11.27 -17.27 9.29
N LEU A 105 12.47 -17.61 9.80
CA LEU A 105 12.98 -18.99 9.74
C LEU A 105 11.91 -19.91 10.32
N ARG A 106 11.53 -20.99 9.61
CA ARG A 106 10.52 -21.98 10.05
C ARG A 106 10.72 -22.46 11.50
N SER A 107 11.96 -22.43 12.00
CA SER A 107 12.31 -22.78 13.38
C SER A 107 11.85 -21.77 14.45
N LYS A 108 11.38 -20.58 14.06
CA LYS A 108 10.85 -19.53 14.94
C LYS A 108 9.33 -19.37 14.83
N ILE A 109 8.69 -20.08 13.91
CA ILE A 109 7.24 -20.09 13.77
C ILE A 109 6.69 -21.02 14.86
N SER A 110 5.88 -20.46 15.76
CA SER A 110 5.08 -21.26 16.70
C SER A 110 4.30 -22.29 15.90
N ASN A 111 4.34 -23.57 16.30
CA ASN A 111 3.57 -24.62 15.62
C ASN A 111 2.09 -24.27 15.71
N ARG A 112 1.54 -23.68 14.63
CA ARG A 112 0.11 -23.46 14.49
C ARG A 112 -0.63 -24.77 14.71
N ASP A 113 -1.64 -24.75 15.57
CA ASP A 113 -2.53 -25.88 15.73
C ASP A 113 -3.41 -26.05 14.48
N LYS A 114 -3.12 -27.07 13.68
CA LYS A 114 -3.85 -27.41 12.45
C LYS A 114 -5.32 -27.81 12.72
N ASN A 115 -5.72 -28.00 13.97
CA ASN A 115 -7.07 -28.39 14.36
C ASN A 115 -7.91 -27.24 14.93
N ALA A 116 -7.37 -26.03 14.97
CA ALA A 116 -8.08 -24.83 15.36
C ALA A 116 -8.49 -23.98 14.14
N CYS A 117 -9.57 -23.21 14.29
CA CYS A 117 -9.95 -22.20 13.32
C CYS A 117 -8.85 -21.15 13.17
N PHE A 118 -8.46 -20.82 11.94
CA PHE A 118 -7.46 -19.78 11.66
C PHE A 118 -7.81 -18.41 12.25
N PHE A 119 -9.08 -18.01 12.14
CA PHE A 119 -9.54 -16.68 12.52
C PHE A 119 -9.75 -16.52 14.02
N CYS A 120 -10.37 -17.50 14.68
CA CYS A 120 -10.78 -17.37 16.09
C CYS A 120 -10.06 -18.32 17.05
N GLU A 121 -9.14 -19.16 16.54
CA GLU A 121 -8.31 -20.10 17.32
C GLU A 121 -9.08 -21.14 18.14
N LYS A 122 -10.38 -21.27 17.92
CA LYS A 122 -11.23 -22.26 18.59
C LYS A 122 -11.22 -23.58 17.84
N TYR A 123 -11.16 -24.68 18.60
CA TYR A 123 -11.32 -26.05 18.11
C TYR A 123 -12.74 -26.34 17.67
N ALA A 124 -12.88 -27.26 16.70
CA ALA A 124 -14.16 -27.79 16.27
C ALA A 124 -14.97 -28.32 17.46
N THR A 125 -16.27 -28.09 17.45
CA THR A 125 -17.20 -28.69 18.41
C THR A 125 -18.20 -29.57 17.68
N LYS A 126 -18.96 -30.41 18.40
CA LYS A 126 -20.03 -31.23 17.79
C LYS A 126 -21.05 -30.39 17.00
N LYS A 127 -21.21 -29.11 17.35
CA LYS A 127 -22.15 -28.17 16.69
C LYS A 127 -21.47 -27.28 15.64
N SER A 128 -20.15 -27.14 15.67
CA SER A 128 -19.39 -26.27 14.77
C SER A 128 -18.24 -27.04 14.14
N ILE A 129 -18.45 -27.46 12.90
CA ILE A 129 -17.44 -28.19 12.12
C ILE A 129 -16.53 -27.17 11.43
N LEU A 130 -15.24 -27.47 11.40
CA LEU A 130 -14.26 -26.69 10.66
C LEU A 130 -14.23 -27.15 9.19
N SER A 131 -14.30 -26.20 8.27
CA SER A 131 -14.04 -26.38 6.85
C SER A 131 -12.57 -26.15 6.56
N THR A 132 -12.04 -26.76 5.50
CA THR A 132 -10.65 -26.56 5.05
C THR A 132 -10.65 -25.72 3.77
N VAL A 133 -9.62 -24.90 3.59
CA VAL A 133 -9.37 -24.21 2.32
C VAL A 133 -8.98 -25.26 1.27
N MET A 134 -9.86 -25.49 0.29
CA MET A 134 -9.73 -26.57 -0.70
C MET A 134 -9.10 -26.13 -2.03
N THR A 135 -8.96 -24.83 -2.28
CA THR A 135 -8.47 -24.30 -3.55
C THR A 135 -7.51 -23.14 -3.34
N ASP A 136 -6.59 -22.96 -4.29
CA ASP A 136 -5.67 -21.83 -4.30
C ASP A 136 -6.42 -20.49 -4.38
N ASP A 137 -7.51 -20.42 -5.14
CA ASP A 137 -8.37 -19.24 -5.23
C ASP A 137 -8.99 -18.87 -3.88
N ALA A 138 -9.46 -19.86 -3.11
CA ALA A 138 -9.95 -19.62 -1.76
C ALA A 138 -8.80 -19.14 -0.87
N GLY A 139 -7.62 -19.74 -1.00
CA GLY A 139 -6.41 -19.29 -0.30
C GLY A 139 -6.05 -17.83 -0.58
N LYS A 140 -6.09 -17.43 -1.85
CA LYS A 140 -5.83 -16.05 -2.29
C LYS A 140 -6.87 -15.08 -1.72
N ARG A 141 -8.17 -15.41 -1.83
CA ARG A 141 -9.25 -14.57 -1.28
C ARG A 141 -9.10 -14.36 0.23
N MET A 142 -8.72 -15.40 0.95
CA MET A 142 -8.44 -15.30 2.39
C MET A 142 -7.28 -14.33 2.66
N ARG A 143 -6.19 -14.45 1.90
CA ARG A 143 -5.04 -13.54 2.02
C ARG A 143 -5.44 -12.10 1.74
N ASP A 144 -6.09 -11.86 0.61
CA ASP A 144 -6.50 -10.52 0.19
C ASP A 144 -7.38 -9.87 1.28
N ALA A 145 -8.31 -10.62 1.85
CA ALA A 145 -9.15 -10.13 2.93
C ALA A 145 -8.36 -9.78 4.20
N VAL A 146 -7.43 -10.62 4.64
CA VAL A 146 -6.61 -10.34 5.82
C VAL A 146 -5.64 -9.17 5.60
N LEU A 147 -5.14 -8.97 4.38
CA LEU A 147 -4.32 -7.80 4.05
C LEU A 147 -5.13 -6.50 4.09
N LEU A 148 -6.40 -6.55 3.72
CA LEU A 148 -7.34 -5.43 3.81
C LEU A 148 -7.82 -5.17 5.24
N GLU A 149 -7.86 -6.21 6.08
CA GLU A 149 -8.29 -6.11 7.48
C GLU A 149 -7.22 -5.43 8.35
N ASN A 150 -7.62 -4.55 9.26
CA ASN A 150 -6.72 -3.94 10.26
C ASN A 150 -6.44 -4.88 11.45
N ASN A 151 -6.22 -6.17 11.16
CA ASN A 151 -5.96 -7.19 12.17
C ASN A 151 -4.53 -7.68 12.08
N GLU A 152 -3.64 -7.05 12.85
CA GLU A 152 -2.21 -7.38 12.87
C GLU A 152 -1.95 -8.84 13.28
N GLY A 153 -2.79 -9.43 14.12
CA GLY A 153 -2.67 -10.85 14.50
C GLY A 153 -2.85 -11.79 13.32
N LEU A 154 -3.82 -11.51 12.43
CA LEU A 154 -4.04 -12.31 11.22
C LEU A 154 -2.94 -12.07 10.18
N LYS A 155 -2.42 -10.84 10.06
CA LYS A 155 -1.28 -10.52 9.17
C LYS A 155 0.00 -11.24 9.59
N ILE A 156 0.29 -11.29 10.90
CA ILE A 156 1.42 -12.05 11.44
C ILE A 156 1.25 -13.54 11.14
N LYS A 157 0.06 -14.11 11.34
CA LYS A 157 -0.22 -15.50 10.94
C LYS A 157 -0.04 -15.73 9.44
N LEU A 158 -0.39 -14.75 8.61
CA LEU A 158 -0.12 -14.84 7.17
C LEU A 158 1.38 -14.83 6.82
N SER A 159 2.20 -14.14 7.61
CA SER A 159 3.65 -14.09 7.40
C SER A 159 4.34 -15.44 7.66
N GLU A 160 3.65 -16.39 8.30
CA GLU A 160 4.14 -17.77 8.48
C GLU A 160 4.09 -18.59 7.19
N PHE A 161 3.30 -18.17 6.18
CA PHE A 161 3.20 -18.86 4.90
C PHE A 161 4.37 -18.47 3.98
N ILE A 162 5.00 -19.45 3.34
CA ILE A 162 6.18 -19.22 2.48
C ILE A 162 5.79 -18.63 1.13
N SER A 163 4.66 -19.08 0.58
CA SER A 163 4.11 -18.53 -0.65
C SER A 163 2.73 -17.92 -0.46
N GLU A 164 2.38 -17.05 -1.40
CA GLU A 164 1.13 -16.30 -1.38
C GLU A 164 -0.11 -17.21 -1.44
N ASN A 165 0.02 -18.41 -2.00
CA ASN A 165 -1.09 -19.35 -2.22
C ASN A 165 -1.05 -20.57 -1.30
N ASP A 166 -0.17 -20.58 -0.30
CA ASP A 166 0.08 -21.75 0.56
C ASP A 166 -1.09 -22.10 1.49
N ALA A 167 -2.15 -21.31 1.55
CA ALA A 167 -3.28 -21.55 2.43
C ALA A 167 -3.94 -22.92 2.21
N HIS A 168 -3.99 -23.40 0.96
CA HIS A 168 -4.43 -24.75 0.65
C HIS A 168 -3.40 -25.80 1.11
N ALA A 169 -2.12 -25.60 0.80
CA ALA A 169 -1.01 -26.50 1.15
C ALA A 169 -0.80 -26.67 2.67
N TYR A 170 -1.25 -25.71 3.49
CA TYR A 170 -1.16 -25.74 4.95
C TYR A 170 -2.44 -26.27 5.63
N ASP A 171 -3.40 -26.80 4.86
CA ASP A 171 -4.68 -27.32 5.34
C ASP A 171 -5.38 -26.34 6.29
N ILE A 172 -5.49 -25.07 5.88
CA ILE A 172 -6.08 -24.05 6.75
C ILE A 172 -7.55 -24.38 7.04
N LYS A 173 -7.83 -24.63 8.32
CA LYS A 173 -9.18 -24.83 8.84
C LYS A 173 -9.84 -23.52 9.30
N TYR A 174 -11.14 -23.40 9.07
CA TYR A 174 -11.95 -22.24 9.44
C TYR A 174 -13.42 -22.59 9.71
N TYR A 175 -14.13 -21.74 10.44
CA TYR A 175 -15.60 -21.82 10.52
C TYR A 175 -16.26 -21.07 9.37
N SER A 176 -17.34 -21.61 8.81
CA SER A 176 -18.12 -20.92 7.76
C SER A 176 -18.54 -19.50 8.18
N SER A 177 -18.95 -19.31 9.43
CA SER A 177 -19.25 -17.98 9.98
C SER A 177 -18.02 -17.07 9.98
N CYS A 178 -16.86 -17.56 10.42
CA CYS A 178 -15.61 -16.80 10.38
C CYS A 178 -15.20 -16.45 8.94
N TRP A 179 -15.45 -17.32 7.97
CA TRP A 179 -15.18 -17.04 6.57
C TRP A 179 -16.06 -15.92 6.04
N ILE A 180 -17.36 -15.95 6.34
CA ILE A 180 -18.29 -14.89 5.93
C ILE A 180 -17.83 -13.56 6.52
N THR A 181 -17.54 -13.51 7.82
CA THR A 181 -17.17 -12.27 8.51
C THR A 181 -15.81 -11.74 8.08
N ASN A 182 -14.77 -12.57 8.05
CA ASN A 182 -13.38 -12.12 7.87
C ASN A 182 -12.90 -12.20 6.42
N VAL A 183 -13.65 -12.82 5.51
CA VAL A 183 -13.29 -12.91 4.09
C VAL A 183 -14.34 -12.29 3.21
N VAL A 184 -15.57 -12.81 3.21
CA VAL A 184 -16.61 -12.37 2.27
C VAL A 184 -17.01 -10.92 2.50
N ASN A 185 -17.28 -10.54 3.75
CA ASN A 185 -17.72 -9.19 4.08
C ASN A 185 -16.61 -8.16 3.82
N ILE A 186 -15.36 -8.46 4.21
CA ILE A 186 -14.22 -7.56 3.99
C ILE A 186 -14.00 -7.30 2.50
N LEU A 187 -14.00 -8.35 1.67
CA LEU A 187 -13.83 -8.19 0.23
C LEU A 187 -15.00 -7.38 -0.39
N ARG A 188 -16.24 -7.67 0.03
CA ARG A 188 -17.42 -6.94 -0.44
C ARG A 188 -17.40 -5.46 -0.04
N GLU A 189 -16.96 -5.16 1.18
CA GLU A 189 -16.81 -3.77 1.63
C GLU A 189 -15.77 -3.02 0.81
N GLN A 190 -14.67 -3.67 0.44
CA GLN A 190 -13.64 -3.06 -0.41
C GLN A 190 -14.15 -2.82 -1.84
N GLU A 191 -14.89 -3.76 -2.42
CA GLU A 191 -15.55 -3.58 -3.72
C GLU A 191 -16.54 -2.42 -3.68
N ASN A 192 -17.35 -2.31 -2.62
CA ASN A 192 -18.29 -1.21 -2.44
C ASN A 192 -17.57 0.14 -2.28
N LYS A 193 -16.47 0.19 -1.51
CA LYS A 193 -15.65 1.40 -1.36
C LYS A 193 -15.07 1.85 -2.70
N SER A 194 -14.53 0.91 -3.48
CA SER A 194 -14.01 1.19 -4.83
C SER A 194 -15.10 1.76 -5.75
N CYS A 195 -16.29 1.16 -5.76
CA CYS A 195 -17.44 1.66 -6.53
C CYS A 195 -17.88 3.06 -6.09
N HIS A 196 -17.94 3.31 -4.77
CA HIS A 196 -18.33 4.62 -4.24
C HIS A 196 -17.27 5.70 -4.52
N GLU A 197 -15.99 5.38 -4.35
CA GLU A 197 -14.88 6.28 -4.67
C GLU A 197 -14.91 6.65 -6.16
N PHE A 198 -15.13 5.66 -7.02
CA PHE A 198 -15.30 5.85 -8.45
C PHE A 198 -16.47 6.81 -8.76
N HIS A 199 -17.64 6.58 -8.17
CA HIS A 199 -18.79 7.46 -8.37
C HIS A 199 -18.53 8.89 -7.87
N ASN A 200 -17.85 9.04 -6.74
CA ASN A 200 -17.49 10.36 -6.19
C ASN A 200 -16.57 11.14 -7.13
N LYS A 201 -15.56 10.48 -7.72
CA LYS A 201 -14.66 11.10 -8.72
C LYS A 201 -15.43 11.59 -9.95
N LEU A 202 -16.40 10.80 -10.42
CA LEU A 202 -17.26 11.20 -11.54
C LEU A 202 -18.11 12.43 -11.20
N VAL A 203 -18.80 12.40 -10.05
CA VAL A 203 -19.63 13.54 -9.61
C VAL A 203 -18.79 14.79 -9.37
N ALA A 204 -17.61 14.67 -8.76
CA ALA A 204 -16.69 15.78 -8.55
C ALA A 204 -16.28 16.42 -9.90
N SER A 205 -15.98 15.59 -10.90
CA SER A 205 -15.64 16.06 -12.25
C SER A 205 -16.79 16.85 -12.90
N GLU A 206 -18.04 16.36 -12.76
CA GLU A 206 -19.22 17.06 -13.27
C GLU A 206 -19.46 18.40 -12.56
N VAL A 207 -19.30 18.45 -11.24
CA VAL A 207 -19.45 19.68 -10.44
C VAL A 207 -18.38 20.71 -10.79
N GLU A 208 -17.13 20.26 -10.95
CA GLU A 208 -16.02 21.12 -11.33
C GLU A 208 -16.21 21.71 -12.73
N LEU A 209 -16.64 20.89 -13.71
CA LEU A 209 -16.96 21.36 -15.05
C LEU A 209 -17.99 22.50 -15.00
N LEU A 210 -19.12 22.27 -14.33
CA LEU A 210 -20.20 23.26 -14.23
C LEU A 210 -19.72 24.54 -13.52
N SER A 211 -18.86 24.41 -12.51
CA SER A 211 -18.31 25.56 -11.78
C SER A 211 -17.39 26.41 -12.68
N ARG A 212 -16.49 25.77 -13.44
CA ARG A 212 -15.59 26.48 -14.37
C ARG A 212 -16.36 27.12 -15.52
N LEU A 213 -17.29 26.39 -16.13
CA LEU A 213 -18.15 26.93 -17.21
C LEU A 213 -18.96 28.12 -16.73
N ARG A 214 -19.48 28.07 -15.50
CA ARG A 214 -20.19 29.19 -14.90
C ARG A 214 -19.29 30.42 -14.83
N ILE A 215 -18.08 30.31 -14.29
CA ILE A 215 -17.14 31.45 -14.20
C ILE A 215 -16.85 32.04 -15.58
N THR A 216 -16.58 31.19 -16.58
CA THR A 216 -16.29 31.64 -17.96
C THR A 216 -17.49 32.34 -18.61
N LEU A 217 -18.70 31.82 -18.44
CA LEU A 217 -19.90 32.44 -19.00
C LEU A 217 -20.26 33.75 -18.28
N PHE A 218 -20.09 33.81 -16.96
CA PHE A 218 -20.33 35.04 -16.18
C PHE A 218 -19.29 36.14 -16.47
N SER A 219 -18.10 35.80 -16.97
CA SER A 219 -17.13 36.78 -17.42
C SER A 219 -17.43 37.34 -18.83
N GLY A 220 -18.53 36.91 -19.46
CA GLY A 220 -18.92 37.31 -20.81
C GLY A 220 -18.15 36.59 -21.92
N SER A 221 -17.38 35.54 -21.58
CA SER A 221 -16.66 34.75 -22.57
C SER A 221 -17.58 33.71 -23.19
N ILE A 222 -17.60 33.65 -24.53
CA ILE A 222 -18.34 32.63 -25.28
C ILE A 222 -17.47 31.37 -25.34
N THR A 223 -18.02 30.22 -24.97
CA THR A 223 -17.33 28.92 -25.01
C THR A 223 -18.07 27.98 -25.95
N ASN A 224 -17.34 27.31 -26.84
CA ASN A 224 -17.93 26.34 -27.76
C ASN A 224 -17.94 24.93 -27.16
N MET A 225 -18.71 24.01 -27.75
CA MET A 225 -18.84 22.65 -27.23
C MET A 225 -17.58 21.78 -27.39
N GLU A 226 -16.56 22.21 -28.13
CA GLU A 226 -15.26 21.53 -28.23
C GLU A 226 -14.41 21.87 -27.03
N GLU A 227 -14.37 23.15 -26.66
CA GLU A 227 -13.72 23.65 -25.45
C GLU A 227 -14.33 23.05 -24.19
N VAL A 228 -15.66 22.91 -24.14
CA VAL A 228 -16.36 22.23 -23.02
C VAL A 228 -15.94 20.77 -22.90
N GLU A 229 -15.80 20.06 -24.02
CA GLU A 229 -15.42 18.66 -24.05
C GLU A 229 -13.95 18.47 -23.64
N ASN A 230 -13.06 19.30 -24.16
CA ASN A 230 -11.64 19.32 -23.77
C ASN A 230 -11.49 19.62 -22.28
N LEU A 231 -12.19 20.63 -21.77
CA LEU A 231 -12.18 20.99 -20.36
C LEU A 231 -12.69 19.82 -19.48
N TYR A 232 -13.75 19.14 -19.89
CA TYR A 232 -14.24 17.97 -19.15
C TYR A 232 -13.22 16.82 -19.17
N ASN A 233 -12.58 16.58 -20.31
CA ASN A 233 -11.56 15.53 -20.44
C ASN A 233 -10.32 15.82 -19.58
N GLU A 234 -9.89 17.09 -19.50
CA GLU A 234 -8.81 17.53 -18.60
C GLU A 234 -9.17 17.30 -17.13
N ILE A 235 -10.39 17.66 -16.72
CA ILE A 235 -10.89 17.45 -15.36
C ILE A 235 -10.96 15.95 -15.04
N CYS A 236 -11.51 15.13 -15.94
CA CYS A 236 -11.56 13.69 -15.78
C CYS A 236 -10.16 13.07 -15.64
N THR A 237 -9.20 13.55 -16.43
CA THR A 237 -7.80 13.09 -16.34
C THR A 237 -7.18 13.50 -15.01
N SER A 238 -7.48 14.70 -14.52
CA SER A 238 -7.01 15.19 -13.22
C SER A 238 -7.62 14.41 -12.04
N ASN A 239 -8.81 13.84 -12.22
CA ASN A 239 -9.51 13.03 -11.23
C ASN A 239 -9.32 11.50 -11.43
N ASP A 240 -8.31 11.09 -12.20
CA ASP A 240 -7.97 9.68 -12.47
C ASP A 240 -9.12 8.84 -13.06
N LEU A 241 -9.97 9.46 -13.91
CA LEU A 241 -11.08 8.76 -14.56
C LEU A 241 -10.66 8.16 -15.93
N PRO A 242 -11.03 6.90 -16.22
CA PRO A 242 -10.73 6.26 -17.49
C PRO A 242 -11.44 6.92 -18.67
N GLU A 243 -10.82 6.89 -19.86
CA GLU A 243 -11.39 7.49 -21.07
C GLU A 243 -12.73 6.85 -21.47
N GLN A 244 -12.92 5.56 -21.21
CA GLN A 244 -14.11 4.80 -21.59
C GLN A 244 -15.39 5.29 -20.90
N ILE A 245 -15.24 6.10 -19.84
CA ILE A 245 -16.36 6.57 -19.01
C ILE A 245 -16.63 8.06 -19.26
N ARG A 246 -15.82 8.70 -20.11
CA ARG A 246 -16.03 10.08 -20.54
C ARG A 246 -17.37 10.21 -21.25
N LYS A 247 -18.06 11.30 -20.93
CA LYS A 247 -19.42 11.54 -21.39
C LYS A 247 -19.39 12.10 -22.80
N THR A 248 -20.40 11.72 -23.59
CA THR A 248 -20.53 12.24 -24.95
C THR A 248 -20.86 13.73 -24.93
N ARG A 249 -20.48 14.44 -25.99
CA ARG A 249 -20.85 15.84 -26.22
C ARG A 249 -22.35 16.12 -26.07
N LYS A 250 -23.20 15.16 -26.49
CA LYS A 250 -24.67 15.21 -26.32
C LYS A 250 -25.04 15.28 -24.83
N TYR A 251 -24.45 14.41 -24.01
CA TYR A 251 -24.68 14.40 -22.57
C TYR A 251 -24.22 15.71 -21.93
N LEU A 252 -23.01 16.18 -22.25
CA LEU A 252 -22.45 17.42 -21.70
C LEU A 252 -23.33 18.63 -22.02
N LYS A 253 -23.82 18.73 -23.26
CA LYS A 253 -24.77 19.78 -23.67
C LYS A 253 -26.05 19.74 -22.85
N THR A 254 -26.65 18.57 -22.68
CA THR A 254 -27.85 18.40 -21.85
C THR A 254 -27.57 18.75 -20.39
N ALA A 255 -26.44 18.33 -19.83
CA ALA A 255 -26.05 18.62 -18.45
C ALA A 255 -25.85 20.12 -18.20
N CYS A 256 -25.21 20.83 -19.14
CA CYS A 256 -25.04 22.29 -19.06
C CYS A 256 -26.41 22.99 -19.09
N ASN A 257 -27.27 22.64 -20.04
CA ASN A 257 -28.59 23.26 -20.18
C ASN A 257 -29.48 23.02 -18.95
N THR A 258 -29.47 21.80 -18.42
CA THR A 258 -30.32 21.40 -17.29
C THR A 258 -29.83 21.93 -15.96
N ARG A 259 -28.52 21.82 -15.67
CA ARG A 259 -27.97 22.13 -14.34
C ARG A 259 -27.53 23.58 -14.18
N MET A 260 -27.36 24.34 -15.26
CA MET A 260 -27.07 25.78 -15.18
C MET A 260 -28.34 26.65 -15.18
N CYS A 261 -29.45 26.16 -15.73
CA CYS A 261 -30.72 26.88 -15.72
C CYS A 261 -31.47 26.65 -14.39
N LYS A 262 -31.60 27.71 -13.58
CA LYS A 262 -32.34 27.65 -12.30
C LYS A 262 -33.83 27.33 -12.48
N CYS A 263 -34.45 27.77 -13.58
CA CYS A 263 -35.87 27.49 -13.85
C CYS A 263 -36.09 26.02 -14.19
N LEU A 264 -35.28 25.46 -15.09
CA LEU A 264 -35.33 24.04 -15.48
C LEU A 264 -35.02 23.11 -14.30
N MET A 265 -34.07 23.45 -13.43
CA MET A 265 -33.82 22.69 -12.20
C MET A 265 -35.04 22.62 -11.27
N ASN A 266 -35.88 23.67 -11.26
CA ASN A 266 -37.11 23.73 -10.46
C ASN A 266 -38.36 23.30 -11.25
N LYS A 267 -38.19 22.72 -12.47
CA LYS A 267 -39.28 22.35 -13.37
C LYS A 267 -40.24 23.51 -13.72
N LEU A 268 -39.70 24.72 -13.79
CA LEU A 268 -40.41 25.93 -14.18
C LEU A 268 -40.03 26.32 -15.61
N LYS A 269 -40.98 26.84 -16.39
CA LYS A 269 -40.69 27.47 -17.68
C LYS A 269 -39.83 28.73 -17.45
N CYS A 270 -38.93 29.02 -18.40
CA CYS A 270 -38.19 30.29 -18.36
C CYS A 270 -39.15 31.41 -18.77
N THR A 271 -39.20 32.47 -17.98
CA THR A 271 -40.01 33.65 -18.28
C THR A 271 -39.14 34.75 -18.91
N GLU A 272 -39.79 35.78 -19.45
CA GLU A 272 -39.12 36.98 -19.99
C GLU A 272 -38.25 37.71 -18.95
N MET A 273 -38.48 37.46 -17.65
CA MET A 273 -37.66 38.00 -16.57
C MET A 273 -36.35 37.24 -16.34
N CYS A 274 -36.11 36.13 -17.04
CA CYS A 274 -34.87 35.39 -16.96
C CYS A 274 -33.84 35.99 -17.92
N GLU A 275 -32.67 36.39 -17.42
CA GLU A 275 -31.55 36.95 -18.22
C GLU A 275 -30.85 35.91 -19.12
N CYS A 276 -31.38 34.69 -19.25
CA CYS A 276 -30.94 33.82 -20.33
C CYS A 276 -31.36 34.47 -21.65
N GLU A 277 -30.58 34.37 -22.73
CA GLU A 277 -30.90 34.86 -24.09
C GLU A 277 -32.12 34.13 -24.72
N SER A 278 -33.09 33.75 -23.90
CA SER A 278 -34.13 32.75 -24.06
C SER A 278 -35.48 33.26 -23.54
N ALA A 279 -35.65 34.58 -23.54
CA ALA A 279 -36.96 35.18 -23.78
C ALA A 279 -37.33 35.16 -25.29
N SER A 280 -36.48 34.59 -26.16
CA SER A 280 -36.77 34.29 -27.57
C SER A 280 -37.06 32.80 -27.80
N ASP A 281 -37.69 32.49 -28.93
CA ASP A 281 -38.14 31.16 -29.43
C ASP A 281 -37.07 30.05 -29.45
N THR A 282 -35.82 30.36 -29.09
CA THR A 282 -34.67 29.47 -29.07
C THR A 282 -34.37 28.86 -27.69
N CYS A 283 -35.16 29.19 -26.65
CA CYS A 283 -35.01 28.63 -25.31
C CYS A 283 -35.31 27.12 -25.26
N THR A 284 -34.30 26.30 -25.01
CA THR A 284 -34.49 24.84 -24.86
C THR A 284 -35.36 24.45 -23.66
N ASN A 285 -35.48 25.31 -22.63
CA ASN A 285 -36.41 25.06 -21.53
C ASN A 285 -37.87 25.33 -21.94
N ASN A 286 -38.15 26.36 -22.75
CA ASN A 286 -39.51 26.63 -23.22
C ASN A 286 -39.96 25.63 -24.31
N LEU A 287 -39.03 25.15 -25.14
CA LEU A 287 -39.28 24.12 -26.16
C LEU A 287 -39.62 22.73 -25.59
N MET A 288 -39.30 22.43 -24.32
CA MET A 288 -39.66 21.15 -23.69
C MET A 288 -41.04 21.15 -23.03
N PHE A 289 -41.72 22.30 -23.00
CA PHE A 289 -43.08 22.43 -22.48
C PHE A 289 -44.06 22.98 -23.52
N SER A 290 -43.75 22.88 -24.82
CA SER A 290 -44.74 23.12 -25.88
C SER A 290 -45.59 21.87 -26.04
N ASP A 291 -46.90 22.07 -25.88
CA ASP A 291 -47.95 21.07 -25.75
C ASP A 291 -48.11 20.21 -27.02
N GLU A 292 -47.87 18.90 -26.90
CA GLU A 292 -48.56 17.88 -27.70
C GLU A 292 -48.99 16.73 -26.76
N ASP A 293 -50.27 16.39 -26.87
CA ASP A 293 -50.96 15.19 -26.41
C ASP A 293 -51.43 15.11 -24.94
N ILE A 294 -52.52 15.83 -24.65
CA ILE A 294 -53.63 15.25 -23.88
C ILE A 294 -54.91 15.46 -24.70
N ASP A 295 -55.18 14.49 -25.58
CA ASP A 295 -56.53 14.29 -26.10
C ASP A 295 -57.39 13.77 -24.94
N ASP A 296 -58.27 14.66 -24.48
CA ASP A 296 -59.27 14.45 -23.45
C ASP A 296 -60.47 13.73 -24.09
N ASP A 297 -60.45 12.40 -24.12
CA ASP A 297 -61.66 11.60 -24.40
C ASP A 297 -62.29 11.14 -23.09
N SER A 298 -62.98 12.09 -22.47
CA SER A 298 -63.95 11.82 -21.41
C SER A 298 -65.24 11.29 -22.03
N SER A 299 -65.38 9.97 -22.10
CA SER A 299 -66.69 9.32 -22.18
C SER A 299 -66.92 8.51 -20.90
N SER A 300 -67.58 9.18 -19.96
CA SER A 300 -68.36 8.59 -18.89
C SER A 300 -69.38 7.59 -19.43
N GLU A 301 -69.56 6.45 -18.79
CA GLU A 301 -70.90 5.94 -18.46
C GLU A 301 -70.83 4.87 -17.36
N ASN A 302 -71.77 5.02 -16.42
CA ASN A 302 -71.95 4.22 -15.23
C ASN A 302 -72.56 2.84 -15.57
N GLU A 303 -72.05 1.78 -14.95
CA GLU A 303 -72.75 0.84 -14.05
C GLU A 303 -71.84 -0.34 -13.66
#